data_AF-A0A0N4W1Q4-F1
#
_entry.id   AF-A0A0N4W1Q4-F1
#
_cell.length_a   1.000
_cell.length_b   1.000
_cell.length_c   1.000
_cell.angle_alpha   90.00
_cell.angle_beta   90.00
_cell.angle_gamma   90.00
#
_symmetry.space_group_name_H-M   'P 1'
#
loop_
_entity.id
_entity.type
_entity.pdbx_description
1 polymer ?
#
loop_
_entity_poly.entity_id
_entity_poly.type
_entity_poly.pdbx_seq_one_letter_code
_entity_poly.pdbx_strand_id
1 'polypeptide(L)'
;LAAVRNPPPPVSRDLRGTMTISNITVHLNRSFYTSYALLILLKCGAEVEATGPISLLAHQPIRIRQLTFAEHVQFSNLPVDFNVVVEVYAMKLPTVKQADQSCATNIANKCRNLLNPASYRSDPQASEFARCGYIILNRDTVGANKFYLDEAEYPLEGIIEVYARCTTLPPAIEVDNRGFLTMYQTVSGMASWERYWAVLRRGMVYFWRYPDDESLEKVLSL
;
A
#
# COMPACT_ATOMS: atom_id res chain seq x y z
N LEU A 1 -17.43 36.80 -20.60
CA LEU A 1 -17.88 35.48 -21.09
C LEU A 1 -17.35 34.43 -20.15
N ALA A 2 -18.17 33.95 -19.21
CA ALA A 2 -17.77 32.86 -18.32
C ALA A 2 -17.64 31.59 -19.17
N ALA A 3 -16.45 31.00 -19.21
CA ALA A 3 -16.26 29.71 -19.85
C ALA A 3 -17.15 28.69 -19.13
N VAL A 4 -18.20 28.23 -19.80
CA VAL A 4 -19.01 27.10 -19.34
C VAL A 4 -18.07 25.90 -19.33
N ARG A 5 -17.49 25.62 -18.16
CA ARG A 5 -16.71 24.41 -17.94
C ARG A 5 -17.71 23.26 -17.87
N ASN A 6 -18.03 22.71 -19.03
CA ASN A 6 -18.67 21.40 -19.09
C ASN A 6 -17.80 20.43 -18.27
N PRO A 7 -18.40 19.58 -17.42
CA PRO A 7 -17.64 18.54 -16.75
C PRO A 7 -16.89 17.73 -17.82
N PRO A 8 -15.65 17.29 -17.54
CA PRO A 8 -14.91 16.46 -18.48
C PRO A 8 -15.79 15.26 -18.88
N PRO A 9 -15.77 14.85 -20.16
CA PRO A 9 -16.56 13.72 -20.62
C PRO A 9 -16.34 12.53 -19.69
N PRO A 10 -17.40 11.81 -19.29
CA PRO A 10 -17.24 10.62 -18.48
C PRO A 10 -16.32 9.64 -19.21
N VAL A 11 -15.28 9.16 -18.51
CA VAL A 11 -14.35 8.15 -19.04
C VAL A 11 -15.17 6.93 -19.48
N SER A 12 -14.97 6.48 -20.73
CA SER A 12 -15.72 5.35 -21.28
C SER A 12 -15.59 4.14 -20.35
N ARG A 13 -16.72 3.47 -20.10
CA ARG A 13 -16.76 2.24 -19.29
C ARG A 13 -15.91 1.14 -19.90
N ASP A 14 -15.70 1.17 -21.21
CA ASP A 14 -14.88 0.20 -21.95
C ASP A 14 -13.40 0.28 -21.58
N LEU A 15 -12.98 1.35 -20.90
CA LEU A 15 -11.59 1.55 -20.45
C LEU A 15 -11.37 1.06 -19.02
N ARG A 16 -12.44 0.64 -18.36
CA ARG A 16 -12.37 0.17 -16.99
C ARG A 16 -11.83 -1.25 -16.95
N GLY A 17 -10.94 -1.48 -16.00
CA GLY A 17 -10.24 -2.73 -15.86
C GLY A 17 -10.57 -3.49 -14.59
N THR A 18 -9.99 -4.66 -14.50
CA THR A 18 -9.97 -5.48 -13.29
C THR A 18 -8.51 -5.77 -12.94
N MET A 19 -8.15 -5.65 -11.67
CA MET A 19 -6.86 -6.08 -11.15
C MET A 19 -7.08 -7.22 -10.16
N THR A 20 -6.35 -8.32 -10.34
CA THR A 20 -6.30 -9.44 -9.39
C THR A 20 -4.91 -9.50 -8.77
N ILE A 21 -4.86 -9.61 -7.44
CA ILE A 21 -3.64 -9.63 -6.64
C ILE A 21 -3.64 -10.92 -5.81
N SER A 22 -2.51 -11.64 -5.79
CA SER A 22 -2.36 -12.89 -5.06
C SER A 22 -0.90 -13.21 -4.74
N ASN A 23 -0.67 -14.34 -4.06
CA ASN A 23 0.67 -14.82 -3.69
C ASN A 23 1.49 -13.76 -2.93
N ILE A 24 0.82 -12.97 -2.09
CA ILE A 24 1.46 -11.90 -1.33
C ILE A 24 2.36 -12.55 -0.29
N THR A 25 3.66 -12.32 -0.38
CA THR A 25 4.66 -12.89 0.53
C THR A 25 5.50 -11.77 1.12
N VAL A 26 5.41 -11.58 2.44
CA VAL A 26 6.22 -10.60 3.17
C VAL A 26 7.46 -11.28 3.77
N HIS A 27 8.61 -10.62 3.66
CA HIS A 27 9.86 -11.12 4.26
C HIS A 27 10.02 -10.52 5.66
N LEU A 28 10.45 -11.36 6.59
CA LEU A 28 10.52 -11.06 8.01
C LEU A 28 11.97 -10.97 8.46
N ASN A 29 12.23 -10.09 9.41
CA ASN A 29 13.55 -10.00 10.00
C ASN A 29 13.96 -11.34 10.65
N ARG A 30 15.23 -11.75 10.47
CA ARG A 30 15.75 -13.06 10.91
C ARG A 30 15.68 -13.29 12.42
N SER A 31 15.55 -12.23 13.20
CA SER A 31 15.58 -12.28 14.67
C SER A 31 14.40 -11.47 15.24
N PHE A 32 13.20 -12.03 15.16
CA PHE A 32 12.08 -11.51 15.94
C PHE A 32 11.96 -12.17 17.31
N TYR A 33 11.93 -11.35 18.36
CA TYR A 33 11.88 -11.79 19.77
C TYR A 33 10.47 -11.73 20.37
N THR A 34 9.51 -11.24 19.60
CA THR A 34 8.12 -11.03 20.02
C THR A 34 7.21 -11.73 19.02
N SER A 35 6.14 -12.34 19.50
CA SER A 35 5.12 -12.93 18.66
C SER A 35 4.27 -11.83 18.01
N TYR A 36 3.83 -12.02 16.77
CA TYR A 36 3.03 -11.04 16.03
C TYR A 36 1.84 -11.72 15.35
N ALA A 37 0.72 -11.03 15.21
CA ALA A 37 -0.27 -11.32 14.17
C ALA A 37 -0.06 -10.32 13.03
N LEU A 38 -0.06 -10.79 11.78
CA LEU A 38 0.07 -9.95 10.60
C LEU A 38 -1.11 -10.15 9.64
N LEU A 39 -1.56 -9.09 9.00
CA LEU A 39 -2.54 -9.12 7.92
C LEU A 39 -2.15 -8.13 6.82
N ILE A 40 -2.73 -8.31 5.64
CA ILE A 40 -2.60 -7.37 4.53
C ILE A 40 -3.92 -6.64 4.34
N LEU A 41 -3.86 -5.33 4.17
CA LEU A 41 -4.98 -4.47 3.82
C LEU A 41 -4.73 -3.89 2.43
N LEU A 42 -5.65 -4.11 1.49
CA LEU A 42 -5.57 -3.62 0.13
C LEU A 42 -6.64 -2.55 -0.08
N LYS A 43 -6.24 -1.38 -0.59
CA LYS A 43 -7.14 -0.22 -0.76
C LYS A 43 -7.08 0.29 -2.19
N CYS A 44 -8.24 0.51 -2.80
CA CYS A 44 -8.34 1.17 -4.09
C CYS A 44 -9.52 2.16 -4.09
N GLY A 45 -9.22 3.46 -3.95
CA GLY A 45 -10.25 4.47 -3.76
C GLY A 45 -11.06 4.23 -2.50
N ALA A 46 -12.36 3.92 -2.65
CA ALA A 46 -13.26 3.62 -1.53
C ALA A 46 -13.37 2.11 -1.23
N GLU A 47 -12.85 1.24 -2.11
CA GLU A 47 -12.87 -0.21 -1.90
C GLU A 47 -11.69 -0.63 -1.03
N VAL A 48 -11.97 -1.48 -0.03
CA VAL A 48 -10.99 -1.97 0.94
C VAL A 48 -11.22 -3.46 1.14
N GLU A 49 -10.16 -4.24 1.00
CA GLU A 49 -10.14 -5.70 1.19
C GLU A 49 -9.04 -6.08 2.17
N ALA A 50 -9.22 -7.14 2.93
CA ALA A 50 -8.24 -7.60 3.92
C ALA A 50 -8.06 -9.12 3.89
N THR A 51 -6.84 -9.58 4.14
CA THR A 51 -6.56 -11.01 4.35
C THR A 51 -6.97 -11.44 5.77
N GLY A 52 -7.06 -12.75 5.99
CA GLY A 52 -7.05 -13.27 7.36
C GLY A 52 -5.73 -12.93 8.07
N PRO A 53 -5.75 -12.68 9.38
CA PRO A 53 -4.51 -12.50 10.13
C PRO A 53 -3.79 -13.84 10.34
N ILE A 54 -2.47 -13.84 10.17
CA ILE A 54 -1.61 -14.99 10.46
C ILE A 54 -0.76 -14.69 11.70
N SER A 55 -0.79 -15.61 12.67
CA SER A 55 -0.01 -15.50 13.91
C SER A 55 1.37 -16.17 13.78
N LEU A 56 2.41 -15.42 14.08
CA LEU A 56 3.80 -15.83 14.16
C LEU A 56 4.24 -15.86 15.63
N LEU A 57 4.70 -17.01 16.10
CA LEU A 57 5.13 -17.18 17.48
C LEU A 57 6.66 -17.20 17.56
N ALA A 58 7.25 -16.29 18.35
CA ALA A 58 8.70 -16.09 18.43
C ALA A 58 9.49 -17.30 18.98
N HIS A 59 8.84 -18.19 19.74
CA HIS A 59 9.48 -19.33 20.39
C HIS A 59 9.38 -20.65 19.58
N GLN A 60 9.04 -20.58 18.29
CA GLN A 60 9.05 -21.79 17.46
C GLN A 60 10.48 -22.21 17.06
N PRO A 61 10.78 -23.52 17.00
CA PRO A 61 12.10 -24.02 16.64
C PRO A 61 12.50 -23.70 15.20
N ILE A 62 11.52 -23.45 14.33
CA ILE A 62 11.72 -23.07 12.93
C ILE A 62 11.56 -21.56 12.80
N ARG A 63 12.62 -20.86 12.39
CA ARG A 63 12.56 -19.42 12.12
C ARG A 63 11.87 -19.17 10.78
N ILE A 64 10.63 -18.69 10.83
CA ILE A 64 9.88 -18.25 9.65
C ILE A 64 10.53 -16.97 9.12
N ARG A 65 11.00 -16.99 7.86
CA ARG A 65 11.61 -15.82 7.19
C ARG A 65 10.66 -15.15 6.20
N GLN A 66 9.62 -15.84 5.81
CA GLN A 66 8.66 -15.40 4.82
C GLN A 66 7.27 -15.83 5.28
N LEU A 67 6.30 -14.96 5.08
CA LEU A 67 4.91 -15.20 5.38
C LEU A 67 4.10 -14.96 4.11
N THR A 68 3.46 -16.03 3.61
CA THR A 68 2.62 -15.97 2.41
C THR A 68 1.14 -15.98 2.78
N PHE A 69 0.40 -15.04 2.23
CA PHE A 69 -1.06 -14.95 2.31
C PHE A 69 -1.66 -15.63 1.09
N ALA A 70 -2.61 -16.54 1.32
CA ALA A 70 -3.17 -17.42 0.28
C ALA A 70 -4.34 -16.78 -0.47
N GLU A 71 -4.84 -15.64 0.03
CA GLU A 71 -5.99 -14.97 -0.51
C GLU A 71 -5.73 -14.37 -1.90
N HIS A 72 -6.78 -14.40 -2.72
CA HIS A 72 -6.83 -13.76 -4.02
C HIS A 72 -7.80 -12.60 -3.94
N VAL A 73 -7.30 -11.38 -4.13
CA VAL A 73 -8.09 -10.15 -4.03
C VAL A 73 -8.32 -9.60 -5.42
N GLN A 74 -9.55 -9.15 -5.71
CA GLN A 74 -9.90 -8.60 -7.01
C GLN A 74 -10.61 -7.25 -6.86
N PHE A 75 -10.04 -6.22 -7.47
CA PHE A 75 -10.69 -4.92 -7.64
C PHE A 75 -11.19 -4.81 -9.09
N SER A 76 -12.46 -4.45 -9.26
CA SER A 76 -13.12 -4.38 -10.57
C SER A 76 -13.50 -2.94 -10.89
N ASN A 77 -13.89 -2.67 -12.14
CA ASN A 77 -14.36 -1.35 -12.56
C ASN A 77 -13.33 -0.22 -12.34
N LEU A 78 -12.04 -0.58 -12.36
CA LEU A 78 -10.93 0.32 -12.09
C LEU A 78 -10.71 1.29 -13.25
N PRO A 79 -10.44 2.58 -12.99
CA PRO A 79 -10.06 3.52 -14.05
C PRO A 79 -8.71 3.14 -14.69
N VAL A 80 -8.21 3.93 -15.63
CA VAL A 80 -6.95 3.58 -16.31
C VAL A 80 -5.72 3.88 -15.43
N ASP A 81 -5.85 4.90 -14.58
CA ASP A 81 -4.84 5.50 -13.70
C ASP A 81 -5.00 5.07 -12.23
N PHE A 82 -5.64 3.94 -11.98
CA PHE A 82 -5.86 3.46 -10.61
C PHE A 82 -4.55 3.16 -9.89
N ASN A 83 -4.60 3.25 -8.56
CA ASN A 83 -3.55 2.77 -7.65
C ASN A 83 -4.20 1.89 -6.57
N VAL A 84 -3.67 0.69 -6.39
CA VAL A 84 -4.00 -0.19 -5.27
C VAL A 84 -2.87 -0.09 -4.24
N VAL A 85 -3.18 0.41 -3.04
CA VAL A 85 -2.23 0.45 -1.93
C VAL A 85 -2.31 -0.89 -1.20
N VAL A 86 -1.18 -1.59 -1.09
CA VAL A 86 -1.06 -2.84 -0.34
C VAL A 86 -0.29 -2.55 0.94
N GLU A 87 -0.97 -2.56 2.08
CA GLU A 87 -0.43 -2.23 3.39
C GLU A 87 -0.26 -3.49 4.23
N VAL A 88 0.90 -3.63 4.88
CA VAL A 88 1.17 -4.69 5.85
C VAL A 88 0.87 -4.16 7.24
N TYR A 89 0.05 -4.86 8.01
CA TYR A 89 -0.21 -4.54 9.41
C TYR A 89 0.34 -5.62 10.33
N ALA A 90 0.86 -5.20 11.48
CA ALA A 90 1.34 -6.09 12.52
C ALA A 90 0.78 -5.68 13.90
N MET A 91 0.42 -6.69 14.69
CA MET A 91 -0.03 -6.55 16.08
C MET A 91 0.85 -7.43 16.97
N LYS A 92 1.47 -6.86 18.00
CA LYS A 92 2.28 -7.62 18.97
C LYS A 92 1.40 -8.56 19.78
N LEU A 93 1.67 -9.85 19.79
CA LEU A 93 0.92 -10.77 20.64
C LEU A 93 1.50 -10.76 22.06
N PRO A 94 0.68 -10.78 23.12
CA PRO A 94 1.16 -10.88 24.49
C PRO A 94 2.08 -12.10 24.65
N THR A 95 3.25 -11.90 25.24
CA THR A 95 4.11 -13.02 25.62
C THR A 95 3.46 -13.76 26.78
N VAL A 96 3.13 -15.05 26.59
CA VAL A 96 2.74 -15.92 27.70
C VAL A 96 3.97 -16.08 28.58
N LYS A 97 4.09 -15.25 29.63
CA LYS A 97 5.04 -15.53 30.71
C LYS A 97 4.63 -16.89 31.28
N GLN A 98 5.44 -17.93 31.08
CA GLN A 98 5.30 -19.15 31.86
C GLN A 98 5.31 -18.72 33.33
N ALA A 99 4.21 -19.01 34.02
CA ALA A 99 4.04 -18.64 35.41
C ALA A 99 4.91 -19.54 36.29
N ASP A 100 6.22 -19.30 36.30
CA ASP A 100 7.08 -19.65 37.44
C ASP A 100 6.91 -18.61 38.57
N GLN A 101 5.69 -18.10 38.75
CA GLN A 101 5.36 -17.32 39.94
C GLN A 101 4.99 -18.29 41.04
N SER A 102 6.00 -18.61 41.85
CA SER A 102 5.84 -19.14 43.20
C SER A 102 4.60 -18.51 43.86
N CYS A 103 3.80 -19.32 44.55
CA CYS A 103 2.59 -18.90 45.26
C CYS A 103 2.79 -17.66 46.15
N ALA A 104 4.02 -17.41 46.61
CA ALA A 104 4.42 -16.20 47.34
C ALA A 104 4.23 -14.89 46.55
N THR A 105 4.48 -14.88 45.25
CA THR A 105 4.41 -13.68 44.39
C THR A 105 2.97 -13.23 44.14
N ASN A 106 2.04 -14.19 44.01
CA ASN A 106 0.62 -13.92 43.81
C ASN A 106 -0.05 -13.33 45.06
N ILE A 107 0.39 -13.77 46.25
CA ILE A 107 -0.10 -13.23 47.53
C ILE A 107 0.41 -11.79 47.72
N ALA A 108 1.71 -11.54 47.46
CA ALA A 108 2.28 -10.20 47.58
C ALA A 108 1.61 -9.17 46.65
N ASN A 109 1.25 -9.57 45.42
CA ASN A 109 0.56 -8.70 44.47
C ASN A 109 -0.90 -8.44 44.86
N LYS A 110 -1.61 -9.43 45.41
CA LYS A 110 -2.97 -9.23 45.95
C LYS A 110 -2.99 -8.28 47.16
N CYS A 111 -2.00 -8.37 48.06
CA CYS A 111 -1.88 -7.46 49.19
C CYS A 111 -1.55 -6.01 48.76
N ARG A 112 -0.75 -5.83 47.70
CA ARG A 112 -0.45 -4.50 47.14
C ARG A 112 -1.67 -3.84 46.49
N ASN A 113 -2.55 -4.62 45.86
CA ASN A 113 -3.75 -4.11 45.21
C ASN A 113 -4.87 -3.70 46.18
N LEU A 114 -4.86 -4.22 47.42
CA LEU A 114 -5.80 -3.80 48.47
C LEU A 114 -5.45 -2.41 49.07
N LEU A 115 -4.24 -1.91 48.82
CA LEU A 115 -3.74 -0.66 49.39
C LEU A 115 -3.88 0.54 48.43
N ASN A 116 -4.38 0.35 47.21
CA ASN A 116 -4.55 1.45 46.25
C ASN A 116 -5.78 1.22 45.35
N PRO A 117 -6.98 1.75 45.69
CA PRO A 117 -8.21 1.46 44.96
C PRO A 117 -8.37 2.23 43.63
N ALA A 118 -7.36 2.99 43.18
CA ALA A 118 -7.50 3.88 42.04
C ALA A 118 -6.55 3.52 40.89
N SER A 119 -6.87 2.47 40.13
CA SER A 119 -6.47 2.33 38.72
C SER A 119 -7.22 1.19 38.02
N TYR A 120 -8.51 1.40 37.76
CA TYR A 120 -9.09 0.94 36.50
C TYR A 120 -8.78 2.00 35.44
N ARG A 121 -7.49 2.17 35.13
CA ARG A 121 -7.10 2.77 33.85
C ARG A 121 -6.99 1.58 32.90
N SER A 122 -7.71 1.66 31.78
CA SER A 122 -7.50 0.78 30.62
C SER A 122 -6.01 0.52 30.45
N ASP A 123 -5.61 -0.74 30.46
CA ASP A 123 -4.22 -1.14 30.24
C ASP A 123 -3.74 -0.51 28.90
N PRO A 124 -2.66 0.28 28.87
CA PRO A 124 -2.11 0.84 27.63
C PRO A 124 -1.57 -0.23 26.67
N GLN A 125 -1.69 -1.51 27.02
CA GLN A 125 -1.24 -2.68 26.24
C GLN A 125 -2.34 -3.37 25.43
N ALA A 126 -3.39 -2.67 25.01
CA ALA A 126 -4.20 -3.18 23.91
C ALA A 126 -3.32 -3.17 22.66
N SER A 127 -2.75 -4.31 22.31
CA SER A 127 -1.99 -4.45 21.08
C SER A 127 -2.96 -4.23 19.92
N GLU A 128 -2.77 -3.13 19.21
CA GLU A 128 -3.54 -2.80 18.01
C GLU A 128 -2.71 -3.15 16.77
N PHE A 129 -3.38 -3.43 15.66
CA PHE A 129 -2.71 -3.53 14.37
C PHE A 129 -2.19 -2.16 13.95
N ALA A 130 -0.87 -2.06 13.79
CA ALA A 130 -0.22 -0.88 13.23
C ALA A 130 0.34 -1.21 11.83
N ARG A 131 0.25 -0.24 10.91
CA ARG A 131 0.85 -0.35 9.58
C ARG A 131 2.38 -0.37 9.74
N CYS A 132 3.04 -1.36 9.16
CA CYS A 132 4.49 -1.53 9.24
C CYS A 132 5.17 -1.58 7.86
N GLY A 133 4.47 -1.18 6.81
CA GLY A 133 5.02 -0.97 5.48
C GLY A 133 3.93 -1.03 4.41
N TYR A 134 4.19 -0.48 3.22
CA TYR A 134 3.27 -0.58 2.11
C TYR A 134 3.97 -0.55 0.74
N ILE A 135 3.24 -0.94 -0.30
CA ILE A 135 3.60 -0.70 -1.71
C ILE A 135 2.38 -0.19 -2.47
N ILE A 136 2.61 0.37 -3.65
CA ILE A 136 1.56 0.79 -4.57
C ILE A 136 1.65 -0.07 -5.83
N LEU A 137 0.53 -0.70 -6.19
CA LEU A 137 0.38 -1.48 -7.40
C LEU A 137 -0.56 -0.77 -8.38
N ASN A 138 -0.25 -0.87 -9.67
CA ASN A 138 -1.05 -0.32 -10.75
C ASN A 138 -0.90 -1.19 -12.02
N ARG A 139 -1.33 -0.67 -13.17
CA ARG A 139 -1.25 -1.39 -14.45
C ARG A 139 0.18 -1.70 -14.90
N ASP A 140 1.17 -0.93 -14.45
CA ASP A 140 2.58 -1.14 -14.77
C ASP A 140 3.25 -2.19 -13.88
N THR A 141 2.65 -2.54 -12.74
CA THR A 141 3.23 -3.48 -11.75
C THR A 141 2.68 -4.90 -11.88
N VAL A 142 2.22 -5.28 -13.08
CA VAL A 142 1.69 -6.63 -13.35
C VAL A 142 2.81 -7.68 -13.44
N GLY A 143 2.46 -8.94 -13.23
CA GLY A 143 3.39 -10.07 -13.18
C GLY A 143 3.78 -10.45 -11.75
N ALA A 144 4.77 -11.33 -11.64
CA ALA A 144 5.41 -11.68 -10.38
C ALA A 144 6.52 -10.67 -10.11
N ASN A 145 6.33 -9.83 -9.09
CA ASN A 145 7.24 -8.74 -8.77
C ASN A 145 7.71 -8.82 -7.32
N LYS A 146 8.92 -8.32 -7.10
CA LYS A 146 9.54 -8.17 -5.79
C LYS A 146 9.80 -6.68 -5.57
N PHE A 147 9.31 -6.15 -4.46
CA PHE A 147 9.37 -4.73 -4.13
C PHE A 147 10.07 -4.53 -2.78
N TYR A 148 10.62 -3.32 -2.62
CA TYR A 148 10.94 -2.79 -1.30
C TYR A 148 9.69 -2.10 -0.74
N LEU A 149 9.45 -2.29 0.55
CA LEU A 149 8.33 -1.66 1.25
C LEU A 149 8.69 -0.22 1.62
N ASP A 150 7.79 0.71 1.29
CA ASP A 150 7.83 2.06 1.83
C ASP A 150 7.48 2.03 3.31
N GLU A 151 8.15 2.88 4.09
CA GLU A 151 7.97 2.97 5.54
C GLU A 151 8.05 1.59 6.24
N ALA A 152 8.99 0.74 5.79
CA ALA A 152 9.19 -0.57 6.36
C ALA A 152 9.62 -0.49 7.83
N GLU A 153 8.79 -1.05 8.71
CA GLU A 153 9.05 -1.17 10.14
C GLU A 153 9.14 -2.63 10.57
N TYR A 154 9.80 -2.84 11.70
CA TYR A 154 9.87 -4.15 12.34
C TYR A 154 8.46 -4.69 12.64
N PRO A 155 8.13 -5.97 12.34
CA PRO A 155 9.04 -7.10 12.16
C PRO A 155 9.47 -7.39 10.71
N LEU A 156 9.18 -6.52 9.74
CA LEU A 156 9.49 -6.76 8.34
C LEU A 156 10.99 -6.63 8.06
N GLU A 157 11.49 -7.39 7.08
CA GLU A 157 12.82 -7.20 6.48
C GLU A 157 12.82 -6.04 5.46
N GLY A 158 11.63 -5.59 5.03
CA GLY A 158 11.45 -4.52 4.05
C GLY A 158 11.24 -5.00 2.63
N ILE A 159 11.01 -6.30 2.42
CA ILE A 159 10.76 -6.90 1.11
C ILE A 159 9.37 -7.54 1.08
N ILE A 160 8.66 -7.32 -0.02
CA ILE A 160 7.38 -7.97 -0.33
C ILE A 160 7.40 -8.52 -1.77
N GLU A 161 6.86 -9.71 -1.95
CA GLU A 161 6.67 -10.34 -3.26
C GLU A 161 5.17 -10.47 -3.52
N VAL A 162 4.73 -10.11 -4.73
CA VAL A 162 3.31 -10.12 -5.09
C VAL A 162 3.16 -10.57 -6.54
N TYR A 163 2.13 -11.37 -6.79
CA TYR A 163 1.66 -11.64 -8.15
C TYR A 163 0.43 -10.80 -8.46
N ALA A 164 0.52 -9.99 -9.52
CA ALA A 164 -0.58 -9.15 -9.97
C ALA A 164 -0.94 -9.42 -11.43
N ARG A 165 -2.23 -9.38 -11.75
CA ARG A 165 -2.74 -9.39 -13.12
C ARG A 165 -3.69 -8.22 -13.31
N CYS A 166 -3.66 -7.61 -14.48
CA CYS A 166 -4.62 -6.59 -14.86
C CYS A 166 -5.14 -6.87 -16.27
N THR A 167 -6.41 -6.55 -16.51
CA THR A 167 -7.00 -6.53 -17.86
C THR A 167 -6.23 -5.57 -18.77
N THR A 168 -5.92 -6.02 -19.99
CA THR A 168 -5.28 -5.18 -21.02
C THR A 168 -6.18 -4.04 -21.45
N LEU A 169 -5.59 -2.94 -21.92
CA LEU A 169 -6.34 -1.84 -22.49
C LEU A 169 -6.57 -2.08 -23.99
N PRO A 170 -7.54 -1.40 -24.61
CA PRO A 170 -7.64 -1.39 -26.07
C PRO A 170 -6.32 -0.91 -26.70
N PRO A 171 -5.85 -1.49 -27.81
CA PRO A 171 -4.56 -1.12 -28.43
C PRO A 171 -4.42 0.37 -28.73
N ALA A 172 -5.51 1.04 -29.10
CA ALA A 172 -5.54 2.48 -29.37
C ALA A 172 -5.16 3.36 -28.16
N ILE A 173 -5.19 2.80 -26.95
CA ILE A 173 -4.88 3.49 -25.69
C ILE A 173 -3.54 3.04 -25.10
N GLU A 174 -3.09 1.82 -25.45
CA GLU A 174 -1.76 1.34 -25.08
C GLU A 174 -0.64 2.02 -25.88
N VAL A 175 -0.93 2.53 -27.06
CA VAL A 175 0.05 3.26 -27.88
C VAL A 175 0.29 4.66 -27.31
N ASP A 176 1.51 4.89 -26.84
CA ASP A 176 1.99 6.21 -26.46
C ASP A 176 2.21 7.08 -27.71
N ASN A 177 1.68 8.30 -27.69
CA ASN A 177 1.96 9.31 -28.71
C ASN A 177 2.77 10.43 -28.08
N ARG A 178 3.85 10.87 -28.73
CA ARG A 178 4.75 11.92 -28.24
C ARG A 178 4.93 13.01 -29.28
N GLY A 179 4.97 14.26 -28.87
CA GLY A 179 5.22 15.37 -29.78
C GLY A 179 5.06 16.72 -29.10
N PHE A 180 5.39 17.78 -29.83
CA PHE A 180 5.19 19.13 -29.33
C PHE A 180 3.74 19.59 -29.54
N LEU A 181 3.10 20.07 -28.49
CA LEU A 181 1.82 20.76 -28.55
C LEU A 181 2.02 22.23 -28.15
N THR A 182 1.27 23.13 -28.82
CA THR A 182 1.25 24.55 -28.44
C THR A 182 -0.06 24.82 -27.72
N MET A 183 0.03 25.24 -26.46
CA MET A 183 -1.11 25.50 -25.60
C MET A 183 -1.33 27.00 -25.44
N TYR A 184 -2.58 27.43 -25.61
CA TYR A 184 -2.99 28.78 -25.26
C TYR A 184 -3.06 28.93 -23.74
N GLN A 185 -2.48 30.01 -23.22
CA GLN A 185 -2.58 30.39 -21.83
C GLN A 185 -2.71 31.91 -21.70
N THR A 186 -3.28 32.35 -20.58
CA THR A 186 -3.37 33.77 -20.25
C THR A 186 -2.38 34.08 -19.13
N VAL A 187 -1.34 34.87 -19.42
CA VAL A 187 -0.35 35.31 -18.43
C VAL A 187 -0.56 36.80 -18.19
N SER A 188 -0.86 37.20 -16.95
CA SER A 188 -1.13 38.60 -16.58
C SER A 188 -2.22 39.27 -17.45
N GLY A 189 -3.25 38.52 -17.85
CA GLY A 189 -4.33 39.03 -18.70
C GLY A 189 -3.99 39.13 -20.19
N MET A 190 -2.78 38.75 -20.60
CA MET A 190 -2.34 38.74 -22.00
C MET A 190 -2.39 37.33 -22.59
N ALA A 191 -2.77 37.25 -23.87
CA ALA A 191 -2.73 36.02 -24.65
C ALA A 191 -1.28 35.58 -24.86
N SER A 192 -0.96 34.36 -24.44
CA SER A 192 0.34 33.73 -24.61
C SER A 192 0.15 32.33 -25.18
N TRP A 193 1.02 31.93 -26.10
CA TRP A 193 1.08 30.57 -26.62
C TRP A 193 2.41 29.98 -26.20
N GLU A 194 2.37 28.87 -25.48
CA GLU A 194 3.59 28.19 -25.02
C GLU A 194 3.64 26.79 -25.61
N ARG A 195 4.85 26.38 -26.02
CA ARG A 195 5.11 25.09 -26.65
C ARG A 195 5.62 24.13 -25.58
N TYR A 196 4.95 22.99 -25.44
CA TYR A 196 5.27 21.94 -24.49
C TYR A 196 5.60 20.63 -25.21
N TRP A 197 6.51 19.85 -24.65
CA TRP A 197 6.62 18.43 -24.97
C TRP A 197 5.42 17.72 -24.35
N ALA A 198 4.61 17.07 -25.16
CA ALA A 198 3.40 16.39 -24.73
C ALA A 198 3.48 14.89 -25.00
N VAL A 199 3.03 14.12 -24.03
CA VAL A 199 2.90 12.66 -24.16
C VAL A 199 1.46 12.30 -23.87
N LEU A 200 0.76 11.75 -24.87
CA LEU A 200 -0.52 11.07 -24.68
C LEU A 200 -0.22 9.61 -24.38
N ARG A 201 -0.46 9.22 -23.13
CA ARG A 201 -0.28 7.84 -22.65
C ARG A 201 -1.52 7.46 -21.88
N ARG A 202 -2.15 6.34 -22.28
CA ARG A 202 -3.29 5.76 -21.56
C ARG A 202 -4.48 6.72 -21.35
N GLY A 203 -4.75 7.57 -22.35
CA GLY A 203 -5.85 8.54 -22.30
C GLY A 203 -5.57 9.79 -21.46
N MET A 204 -4.38 9.93 -20.89
CA MET A 204 -3.91 11.14 -20.20
C MET A 204 -2.86 11.85 -21.04
N VAL A 205 -2.91 13.18 -21.04
CA VAL A 205 -1.90 14.03 -21.67
C VAL A 205 -1.03 14.63 -20.58
N TYR A 206 0.26 14.34 -20.64
CA TYR A 206 1.29 14.87 -19.77
C TYR A 206 2.09 15.93 -20.52
N PHE A 207 2.55 16.96 -19.81
CA PHE A 207 3.26 18.10 -20.40
C PHE A 207 4.57 18.36 -19.65
N TRP A 208 5.64 18.57 -20.42
CA TRP A 208 6.95 19.02 -19.96
C TRP A 208 7.43 20.19 -20.80
N ARG A 209 8.45 20.92 -20.32
CA ARG A 209 9.08 21.97 -21.13
C ARG A 209 9.94 21.36 -22.24
N TYR A 210 10.71 20.32 -21.91
CA TYR A 210 11.62 19.69 -22.84
C TYR A 210 11.42 18.16 -22.88
N PRO A 211 11.76 17.49 -24.00
CA PRO A 211 11.71 16.03 -24.08
C PRO A 211 12.55 15.32 -23.01
N ASP A 212 13.70 15.90 -22.64
CA ASP A 212 14.62 15.30 -21.66
C ASP A 212 14.01 15.23 -20.25
N ASP A 213 13.08 16.14 -19.91
CA ASP A 213 12.42 16.18 -18.61
C ASP A 213 11.52 14.92 -18.38
N GLU A 214 10.94 14.34 -19.44
CA GLU A 214 10.14 13.09 -19.37
C GLU A 214 10.98 11.94 -18.79
N SER A 215 12.26 11.90 -19.14
CA SER A 215 13.17 10.82 -18.73
C SER A 215 13.61 10.93 -17.27
N LEU A 216 13.68 12.15 -16.74
CA LEU A 216 14.12 12.43 -15.38
C LEU A 216 13.02 12.08 -14.35
N GLU A 217 11.74 12.27 -14.70
CA GLU A 217 10.64 11.84 -13.83
C GLU A 217 10.54 10.31 -13.70
N LYS A 218 10.92 9.55 -14.74
CA LYS A 218 11.01 8.08 -14.66
C LYS A 218 12.13 7.59 -13.72
N VAL A 219 13.10 8.43 -13.36
CA VAL A 219 14.22 8.09 -12.47
C VAL A 219 13.88 8.34 -10.99
N LEU A 220 12.73 8.98 -10.69
CA LEU A 220 12.30 9.29 -9.32
C LEU A 220 11.25 8.34 -8.74
N SER A 221 11.10 7.12 -9.28
CA SER A 221 10.49 6.03 -8.50
C SER A 221 11.52 5.51 -7.50
N LEU A 222 11.70 6.26 -6.41
CA LEU A 222 12.26 5.81 -5.13
C LEU A 222 11.11 5.48 -4.20
#